data_AF-A0A9P5WVM2-F1
#
_entry.id   AF-A0A9P5WVM2-F1
#
_cell.length_a   1.000
_cell.length_b   1.000
_cell.length_c   1.000
_cell.angle_alpha   90.00
_cell.angle_beta   90.00
_cell.angle_gamma   90.00
#
_symmetry.space_group_name_H-M   'P 1'
#
loop_
_entity.id
_entity.type
_entity.pdbx_description
1 polymer ?
#
loop_
_entity_poly.entity_id
_entity_poly.type
_entity_poly.pdbx_seq_one_letter_code
_entity_poly.pdbx_strand_id
1 'polypeptide(L)'
;EKLEWLVNYVSPEVQMDWIQWPEYRTPNWDSFIAKLKKEYSKIHDDRLWGVQALRDLCSKYNSLSLHNIDKFNIFKRKFITITKRCIKNPVLMTNCELVEAFVKALAPASQEHLNMQLSMLGKAGTNRAGVSRPGDPYNLSEVIAKTVNITSYQTLASYFAYPH
;
A
#
# COMPACT_ATOMS: atom_id res chain seq x y z
N GLU A 1 7.82 22.27 -10.25
CA GLU A 1 8.25 20.95 -9.72
C GLU A 1 7.24 20.24 -8.82
N LYS A 2 7.09 20.55 -7.51
CA LYS A 2 6.28 19.70 -6.61
C LYS A 2 4.80 19.56 -7.02
N LEU A 3 4.20 20.63 -7.53
CA LEU A 3 2.81 20.65 -8.01
C LEU A 3 2.63 19.84 -9.30
N GLU A 4 3.54 19.99 -10.26
CA GLU A 4 3.50 19.24 -11.53
C GLU A 4 3.59 17.73 -11.28
N TRP A 5 4.48 17.31 -10.37
CA TRP A 5 4.54 15.90 -9.97
C TRP A 5 3.23 15.45 -9.35
N LEU A 6 2.68 16.18 -8.38
CA LEU A 6 1.43 15.82 -7.70
C LEU A 6 0.26 15.63 -8.69
N VAL A 7 0.13 16.54 -9.65
CA VAL A 7 -0.92 16.56 -10.66
C VAL A 7 -0.80 15.38 -11.65
N ASN A 8 0.42 14.89 -11.91
CA ASN A 8 0.63 13.70 -12.74
C ASN A 8 0.27 12.37 -12.05
N TYR A 9 0.05 12.36 -10.73
CA TYR A 9 -0.29 11.14 -9.97
C TYR A 9 -1.80 10.95 -9.74
N VAL A 10 -2.63 11.91 -10.16
CA VAL A 10 -4.10 11.80 -10.06
C VAL A 10 -4.73 11.27 -11.34
N SER A 11 -6.01 10.91 -11.31
CA SER A 11 -6.71 10.49 -12.52
C SER A 11 -6.77 11.63 -13.54
N PRO A 12 -6.83 11.34 -14.85
CA PRO A 12 -6.87 12.38 -15.89
C PRO A 12 -7.97 13.42 -15.68
N GLU A 13 -9.14 13.00 -15.19
CA GLU A 13 -10.25 13.90 -14.87
C GLU A 13 -9.88 14.92 -13.77
N VAL A 14 -9.31 14.43 -12.66
CA VAL A 14 -8.87 15.28 -11.54
C VAL A 14 -7.68 16.15 -11.95
N GLN A 15 -6.81 15.64 -12.81
CA GLN A 15 -5.69 16.37 -13.40
C GLN A 15 -6.19 17.60 -14.17
N MET A 16 -7.20 17.42 -15.04
CA MET A 16 -7.78 18.52 -15.81
C MET A 16 -8.39 19.58 -14.89
N ASP A 17 -9.09 19.18 -13.84
CA ASP A 17 -9.68 20.10 -12.87
C ASP A 17 -8.60 20.91 -12.11
N TRP A 18 -7.56 20.24 -11.60
CA TRP A 18 -6.53 20.87 -10.79
C TRP A 18 -5.65 21.83 -11.59
N ILE A 19 -5.40 21.58 -12.88
CA ILE A 19 -4.61 22.47 -13.75
C ILE A 19 -5.33 23.80 -14.02
N GLN A 20 -6.67 23.82 -13.94
CA GLN A 20 -7.44 25.05 -14.13
C GLN A 20 -7.42 25.96 -12.90
N TRP A 21 -6.94 25.48 -11.76
CA TRP A 21 -6.92 26.26 -10.53
C TRP A 21 -5.91 27.42 -10.61
N PRO A 22 -6.29 28.63 -10.18
CA PRO A 22 -5.38 29.76 -10.05
C PRO A 22 -4.13 29.40 -9.24
N GLU A 23 -4.31 28.59 -8.19
CA GLU A 23 -3.26 28.15 -7.26
C GLU A 23 -2.27 27.14 -7.87
N TYR A 24 -2.62 26.52 -9.01
CA TYR A 24 -1.69 25.74 -9.82
C TYR A 24 -0.90 26.62 -10.78
N ARG A 25 -1.58 27.58 -11.42
CA ARG A 25 -0.98 28.52 -12.40
C ARG A 25 -0.04 29.52 -11.75
N THR A 26 -0.33 29.94 -10.51
CA THR A 26 0.64 30.61 -9.64
C THR A 26 1.14 29.58 -8.65
N PRO A 27 2.33 28.98 -8.85
CA PRO A 27 2.77 27.79 -8.12
C PRO A 27 3.01 28.07 -6.64
N ASN A 28 1.92 28.13 -5.87
CA ASN A 28 1.87 28.34 -4.44
C ASN A 28 1.34 27.06 -3.80
N TRP A 29 2.28 26.28 -3.28
CA TRP A 29 1.99 24.99 -2.66
C TRP A 29 0.99 25.11 -1.50
N ASP A 30 1.15 26.11 -0.63
CA ASP A 30 0.32 26.23 0.56
C ASP A 30 -1.13 26.62 0.20
N SER A 31 -1.30 27.54 -0.75
CA SER A 31 -2.63 27.90 -1.27
C SER A 31 -3.30 26.73 -1.99
N PHE A 32 -2.55 25.99 -2.81
CA PHE A 32 -3.06 24.82 -3.51
C PHE A 32 -3.54 23.74 -2.52
N ILE A 33 -2.73 23.41 -1.51
CA ILE A 33 -3.09 22.43 -0.47
C ILE A 33 -4.26 22.92 0.39
N ALA A 34 -4.34 24.21 0.72
CA ALA A 34 -5.45 24.77 1.48
C ALA A 34 -6.77 24.62 0.71
N LYS A 35 -6.78 24.89 -0.60
CA LYS A 35 -7.94 24.68 -1.46
C LYS A 35 -8.31 23.22 -1.60
N LEU A 36 -7.32 22.35 -1.81
CA LEU A 36 -7.50 20.90 -1.85
C LEU A 36 -8.22 20.38 -0.60
N LYS A 37 -7.77 20.82 0.58
CA LYS A 37 -8.41 20.48 1.87
C LYS A 37 -9.84 21.02 1.99
N LYS A 38 -10.10 22.21 1.46
CA LYS A 38 -11.42 22.86 1.48
C LYS A 38 -12.43 22.16 0.56
N GLU A 39 -12.05 21.88 -0.69
CA GLU A 39 -12.95 21.30 -1.70
C GLU A 39 -13.13 19.80 -1.52
N TYR A 40 -12.08 19.10 -1.08
CA TYR A 40 -12.13 17.68 -0.78
C TYR A 40 -12.18 17.47 0.74
N SER A 41 -13.25 17.95 1.38
CA SER A 41 -13.46 17.83 2.83
C SER A 41 -13.42 16.38 3.34
N LYS A 42 -13.69 15.41 2.46
CA LYS A 42 -13.50 13.97 2.73
C LYS A 42 -12.06 13.62 3.12
N ILE A 43 -11.04 14.38 2.71
CA ILE A 43 -9.63 14.16 3.12
C ILE A 43 -9.47 14.21 4.65
N HIS A 44 -10.34 14.96 5.35
CA HIS A 44 -10.38 15.07 6.81
C HIS A 44 -11.30 14.05 7.49
N ASP A 45 -11.98 13.19 6.74
CA ASP A 45 -12.74 12.11 7.33
C ASP A 45 -11.76 11.08 7.89
N ASP A 46 -11.63 11.05 9.22
CA ASP A 46 -10.80 10.09 9.94
C ASP A 46 -11.19 8.64 9.62
N ARG A 47 -12.41 8.42 9.10
CA ARG A 47 -12.86 7.12 8.60
C ARG A 47 -12.11 6.67 7.35
N LEU A 48 -11.59 7.58 6.53
CA LEU A 48 -10.80 7.24 5.33
C LEU A 48 -9.42 6.68 5.64
N TRP A 49 -8.93 6.85 6.88
CA TRP A 49 -7.53 6.59 7.21
C TRP A 49 -7.36 5.87 8.55
N GLY A 50 -8.28 4.97 8.89
CA GLY A 50 -8.26 4.18 10.13
C GLY A 50 -8.39 2.68 9.89
N VAL A 51 -8.64 1.93 10.97
CA VAL A 51 -8.83 0.47 10.92
C VAL A 51 -9.95 0.07 9.96
N GLN A 52 -11.04 0.84 9.92
CA GLN A 52 -12.15 0.56 9.00
C GLN A 52 -11.75 0.73 7.53
N ALA A 53 -11.03 1.79 7.17
CA ALA A 53 -10.52 1.96 5.81
C ALA A 53 -9.58 0.82 5.39
N LEU A 54 -8.76 0.31 6.32
CA LEU A 54 -7.90 -0.84 6.06
C LEU A 54 -8.72 -2.11 5.82
N ARG A 55 -9.78 -2.34 6.62
CA ARG A 55 -10.72 -3.45 6.43
C ARG A 55 -11.45 -3.35 5.10
N ASP A 56 -12.00 -2.18 4.77
CA ASP A 56 -12.70 -1.93 3.50
C ASP A 56 -11.77 -2.15 2.30
N LEU A 57 -10.49 -1.72 2.42
CA LEU A 57 -9.47 -1.97 1.41
C LEU A 57 -9.22 -3.47 1.24
N CYS A 58 -9.00 -4.22 2.33
CA CYS A 58 -8.75 -5.66 2.26
C CYS A 58 -9.96 -6.41 1.68
N SER A 59 -11.18 -6.04 2.06
CA SER A 59 -12.42 -6.58 1.49
C SER A 59 -12.55 -6.29 0.00
N LYS A 60 -12.23 -5.06 -0.43
CA LYS A 60 -12.27 -4.67 -1.85
C LYS A 60 -11.28 -5.45 -2.72
N TYR A 61 -10.13 -5.79 -2.17
CA TYR A 61 -9.08 -6.54 -2.85
C TYR A 61 -9.06 -8.01 -2.43
N ASN A 62 -10.16 -8.55 -1.89
CA ASN A 62 -10.23 -9.94 -1.45
C ASN A 62 -9.79 -10.91 -2.58
N SER A 63 -8.99 -11.90 -2.22
CA SER A 63 -8.42 -12.88 -3.16
C SER A 63 -7.59 -12.26 -4.28
N LEU A 64 -6.74 -11.28 -3.93
CA LEU A 64 -5.81 -10.63 -4.84
C LEU A 64 -4.72 -11.59 -5.32
N SER A 65 -4.71 -11.88 -6.62
CA SER A 65 -3.63 -12.63 -7.27
C SER A 65 -2.42 -11.76 -7.55
N LEU A 66 -1.22 -12.26 -7.20
CA LEU A 66 0.05 -11.58 -7.50
C LEU A 66 0.38 -11.54 -9.00
N HIS A 67 -0.30 -12.34 -9.82
CA HIS A 67 -0.20 -12.22 -11.28
C HIS A 67 -0.83 -10.93 -11.82
N ASN A 68 -1.74 -10.30 -11.06
CA ASN A 68 -2.29 -8.99 -11.42
C ASN A 68 -1.48 -7.87 -10.77
N ILE A 69 -0.34 -7.56 -11.39
CA ILE A 69 0.66 -6.63 -10.87
C ILE A 69 0.07 -5.22 -10.68
N ASP A 70 -0.80 -4.76 -11.57
CA ASP A 70 -1.41 -3.44 -11.47
C ASP A 70 -2.35 -3.34 -10.27
N LYS A 71 -3.26 -4.31 -10.10
CA LYS A 71 -4.12 -4.35 -8.91
C LYS A 71 -3.30 -4.48 -7.64
N PHE A 72 -2.24 -5.29 -7.66
CA PHE A 72 -1.35 -5.42 -6.51
C PHE A 72 -0.62 -4.12 -6.17
N ASN A 73 -0.10 -3.40 -7.16
CA ASN A 73 0.59 -2.15 -6.93
C ASN A 73 -0.35 -1.07 -6.38
N ILE A 74 -1.60 -1.01 -6.86
CA ILE A 74 -2.61 -0.10 -6.30
C ILE A 74 -2.93 -0.48 -4.85
N PHE A 75 -3.18 -1.77 -4.59
CA PHE A 75 -3.45 -2.27 -3.23
C PHE A 75 -2.30 -1.94 -2.28
N LYS A 76 -1.06 -2.31 -2.63
CA LYS A 76 0.16 -2.06 -1.85
C LYS A 76 0.31 -0.59 -1.48
N ARG A 77 0.18 0.32 -2.46
CA ARG A 77 0.30 1.77 -2.24
C ARG A 77 -0.76 2.28 -1.24
N LYS A 78 -2.01 1.85 -1.40
CA LYS A 78 -3.11 2.22 -0.50
C LYS A 78 -2.92 1.63 0.89
N PHE A 79 -2.57 0.35 0.97
CA PHE A 79 -2.35 -0.37 2.21
C PHE A 79 -1.31 0.35 3.06
N ILE A 80 -0.09 0.56 2.52
CA ILE A 80 1.02 1.24 3.21
C ILE A 80 0.60 2.63 3.72
N THR A 81 -0.17 3.37 2.92
CA THR A 81 -0.62 4.72 3.29
C THR A 81 -1.53 4.69 4.50
N ILE A 82 -2.49 3.77 4.54
CA ILE A 82 -3.40 3.59 5.68
C ILE A 82 -2.63 3.04 6.89
N THR A 83 -1.70 2.11 6.69
CA THR A 83 -0.93 1.49 7.78
C THR A 83 -0.15 2.52 8.58
N LYS A 84 0.45 3.52 7.91
CA LYS A 84 1.20 4.61 8.56
C LYS A 84 0.38 5.35 9.62
N ARG A 85 -0.94 5.42 9.46
CA ARG A 85 -1.82 6.03 10.44
C ARG A 85 -2.21 5.06 11.55
N CYS A 86 -2.42 3.77 11.24
CA CYS A 86 -2.72 2.73 12.22
C CYS A 86 -1.58 2.46 13.23
N ILE A 87 -0.33 2.73 12.85
CA ILE A 87 0.85 2.55 13.73
C ILE A 87 1.24 3.83 14.50
N LYS A 88 0.66 4.99 14.15
CA LYS A 88 0.95 6.26 14.82
C LYS A 88 0.18 6.33 16.13
N ASN A 89 0.74 6.97 17.17
CA ASN A 89 0.11 7.10 18.49
C ASN A 89 -1.26 7.83 18.41
N PRO A 90 -2.35 7.28 18.99
CA PRO A 90 -2.46 5.96 19.62
C PRO A 90 -2.41 4.82 18.61
N VAL A 91 -1.57 3.82 18.88
CA VAL A 91 -1.42 2.64 18.02
C VAL A 91 -2.78 1.93 17.92
N LEU A 92 -3.33 1.86 16.72
CA LEU A 92 -4.65 1.29 16.44
C LEU A 92 -4.58 -0.18 16.01
N MET A 93 -3.45 -0.61 15.45
CA MET A 93 -3.21 -2.00 15.05
C MET A 93 -1.76 -2.39 15.31
N THR A 94 -1.56 -3.61 15.78
CA THR A 94 -0.27 -4.25 15.98
C THR A 94 0.33 -4.72 14.66
N ASN A 95 1.63 -5.02 14.63
CA ASN A 95 2.29 -5.59 13.46
C ASN A 95 1.60 -6.89 12.98
N CYS A 96 1.33 -7.80 13.92
CA CYS A 96 0.64 -9.07 13.64
C CYS A 96 -0.72 -8.85 12.93
N GLU A 97 -1.58 -7.97 13.45
CA GLU A 97 -2.89 -7.69 12.82
C GLU A 97 -2.75 -7.11 11.41
N LEU A 98 -1.72 -6.31 11.18
CA LEU A 98 -1.45 -5.72 9.86
C LEU A 98 -0.90 -6.76 8.88
N VAL A 99 0.00 -7.64 9.33
CA VAL A 99 0.49 -8.77 8.53
C VAL A 99 -0.66 -9.69 8.16
N GLU A 100 -1.49 -10.06 9.13
CA GLU A 100 -2.65 -10.92 8.91
C GLU A 100 -3.64 -10.29 7.92
N ALA A 101 -3.96 -9.00 8.08
CA ALA A 101 -4.83 -8.28 7.16
C ALA A 101 -4.27 -8.25 5.73
N PHE A 102 -2.96 -8.01 5.59
CA PHE A 102 -2.29 -7.99 4.29
C PHE A 102 -2.33 -9.37 3.62
N VAL A 103 -1.96 -10.42 4.33
CA VAL A 103 -1.91 -11.80 3.81
C VAL A 103 -3.30 -12.29 3.45
N LYS A 104 -4.32 -12.05 4.29
CA LYS A 104 -5.71 -12.45 4.02
C LYS A 104 -6.30 -11.78 2.78
N ALA A 105 -5.81 -10.61 2.38
CA ALA A 105 -6.25 -9.96 1.15
C ALA A 105 -5.76 -10.71 -0.11
N LEU A 106 -4.68 -11.49 -0.02
CA LEU A 106 -4.14 -12.23 -1.15
C LEU A 106 -4.96 -13.48 -1.46
N ALA A 107 -4.94 -13.93 -2.72
CA ALA A 107 -5.51 -15.21 -3.12
C ALA A 107 -4.77 -16.39 -2.45
N PRO A 108 -5.42 -17.53 -2.16
CA PRO A 108 -4.79 -18.66 -1.48
C PRO A 108 -3.45 -19.10 -2.10
N ALA A 109 -3.40 -19.25 -3.43
CA ALA A 109 -2.15 -19.59 -4.13
C ALA A 109 -1.03 -18.55 -3.94
N SER A 110 -1.39 -17.27 -3.85
CA SER A 110 -0.45 -16.19 -3.56
C SER A 110 0.01 -16.19 -2.10
N GLN A 111 -0.87 -16.57 -1.17
CA GLN A 111 -0.53 -16.74 0.25
C GLN A 111 0.48 -17.89 0.42
N GLU A 112 0.24 -19.04 -0.22
CA GLU A 112 1.15 -20.19 -0.17
C GLU A 112 2.54 -19.85 -0.71
N HIS A 113 2.60 -19.18 -1.87
CA HIS A 113 3.88 -18.76 -2.45
C HIS A 113 4.61 -17.76 -1.54
N LEU A 114 3.89 -16.80 -0.96
CA LEU A 114 4.46 -15.85 0.00
C LEU A 114 4.99 -16.56 1.24
N ASN A 115 4.22 -17.47 1.82
CA ASN A 115 4.62 -18.24 2.99
C ASN A 115 5.84 -19.10 2.71
N MET A 116 5.92 -19.76 1.55
CA MET A 116 7.09 -20.51 1.13
C MET A 116 8.33 -19.62 1.04
N GLN A 117 8.22 -18.44 0.42
CA GLN A 117 9.32 -17.47 0.31
C GLN A 117 9.76 -16.92 1.68
N LEU A 118 8.83 -16.69 2.59
CA LEU A 118 9.12 -16.26 3.96
C LEU A 118 9.80 -17.38 4.76
N SER A 119 9.36 -18.63 4.64
CA SER A 119 10.00 -19.78 5.29
C SER A 119 11.42 -20.03 4.78
N MET A 120 11.69 -19.78 3.49
CA MET A 120 13.02 -20.03 2.90
C MET A 120 14.00 -18.86 3.12
N LEU A 121 13.52 -17.62 3.06
CA LEU A 121 14.37 -16.43 2.96
C LEU A 121 13.99 -15.31 3.93
N GLY A 122 13.09 -15.58 4.88
CA GLY A 122 12.62 -14.62 5.87
C GLY A 122 13.62 -14.42 7.01
N LYS A 123 13.67 -13.19 7.53
CA LYS A 123 14.37 -12.80 8.74
C LYS A 123 13.34 -12.70 9.85
N ALA A 124 13.31 -13.70 10.73
CA ALA A 124 12.36 -13.73 11.83
C ALA A 124 12.34 -12.39 12.60
N GLY A 125 11.18 -11.80 12.79
CA GLY A 125 10.96 -10.54 13.47
C GLY A 125 11.31 -10.67 14.94
N THR A 126 12.49 -10.19 15.34
CA THR A 126 12.91 -10.16 16.73
C THR A 126 12.31 -8.95 17.44
N ASN A 127 11.74 -9.16 18.64
CA ASN A 127 11.36 -8.05 19.51
C ASN A 127 12.60 -7.26 20.00
N ARG A 128 12.42 -6.17 20.76
CA ARG A 128 13.55 -5.39 21.35
C ARG A 128 14.50 -6.23 22.23
N ALA A 129 14.11 -7.44 22.60
CA ALA A 129 14.90 -8.40 23.38
C ALA A 129 15.49 -9.55 22.52
N GLY A 130 15.43 -9.47 21.18
CA GLY A 130 16.01 -10.48 20.29
C GLY A 130 15.17 -11.74 20.10
N VAL A 131 13.95 -11.81 20.66
CA VAL A 131 13.12 -13.03 20.65
C VAL A 131 11.99 -12.91 19.63
N SER A 132 11.92 -13.87 18.71
CA SER A 132 10.80 -14.02 17.77
C SER A 132 9.58 -14.57 18.51
N ARG A 133 8.43 -13.90 18.42
CA ARG A 133 7.19 -14.44 19.02
C ARG A 133 6.64 -15.53 18.09
N PRO A 134 6.23 -16.71 18.61
CA PRO A 134 5.72 -17.82 17.79
C PRO A 134 4.53 -17.45 16.88
N GLY A 135 3.75 -16.43 17.26
CA GLY A 135 2.60 -15.94 16.49
C GLY A 135 2.82 -14.69 15.64
N ASP A 136 4.04 -14.13 15.60
CA ASP A 136 4.38 -12.96 14.76
C ASP A 136 5.84 -13.08 14.26
N PRO A 137 6.10 -14.02 13.32
CA PRO A 137 7.46 -14.31 12.89
C PRO A 137 8.01 -13.29 11.90
N TYR A 138 7.22 -12.37 11.32
CA TYR A 138 7.73 -11.45 10.28
C TYR A 138 7.21 -10.04 10.46
N ASN A 139 8.07 -9.06 10.19
CA ASN A 139 7.64 -7.67 10.15
C ASN A 139 6.84 -7.39 8.87
N LEU A 140 5.83 -6.52 8.95
CA LEU A 140 5.02 -6.13 7.79
C LEU A 140 5.86 -5.63 6.60
N SER A 141 6.91 -4.85 6.88
CA SER A 141 7.83 -4.34 5.85
C SER A 141 8.50 -5.46 5.06
N GLU A 142 8.87 -6.54 5.74
CA GLU A 142 9.47 -7.71 5.10
C GLU A 142 8.45 -8.49 4.28
N VAL A 143 7.25 -8.74 4.83
CA VAL A 143 6.17 -9.43 4.13
C VAL A 143 5.85 -8.71 2.81
N ILE A 144 5.74 -7.39 2.85
CA ILE A 144 5.53 -6.56 1.65
C ILE A 144 6.72 -6.68 0.68
N ALA A 145 7.96 -6.59 1.17
CA ALA A 145 9.15 -6.67 0.33
C ALA A 145 9.26 -8.03 -0.39
N LYS A 146 8.98 -9.13 0.30
CA LYS A 146 8.95 -10.47 -0.30
C LYS A 146 7.85 -10.60 -1.35
N THR A 147 6.68 -10.02 -1.10
CA THR A 147 5.58 -10.02 -2.07
C THR A 147 5.95 -9.22 -3.35
N VAL A 148 6.68 -8.11 -3.19
CA VAL A 148 7.23 -7.35 -4.33
C VAL A 148 8.27 -8.15 -5.10
N ASN A 149 9.12 -8.91 -4.42
CA ASN A 149 10.09 -9.77 -5.09
C ASN A 149 9.40 -10.87 -5.93
N ILE A 150 8.38 -11.53 -5.37
CA ILE A 150 7.59 -12.54 -6.07
C ILE A 150 7.00 -11.98 -7.37
N THR A 151 6.34 -10.83 -7.30
CA THR A 151 5.75 -10.16 -8.47
C THR A 151 6.81 -9.74 -9.50
N SER A 152 7.98 -9.30 -9.05
CA SER A 152 9.09 -8.91 -9.94
C SER A 152 9.67 -10.11 -10.70
N TYR A 153 9.91 -11.23 -10.03
CA TYR A 153 10.38 -12.46 -10.67
C TYR A 153 9.37 -13.03 -11.67
N GLN A 154 8.07 -12.96 -11.35
CA GLN A 154 7.01 -13.37 -12.27
C GLN A 154 6.97 -12.51 -13.53
N THR A 155 7.19 -11.19 -13.39
CA THR A 155 7.26 -10.27 -14.53
C THR A 155 8.43 -10.65 -15.46
N LEU A 156 9.61 -10.88 -14.89
CA LEU A 156 10.80 -11.30 -15.64
C LEU A 156 10.56 -12.64 -16.35
N ALA A 157 10.01 -13.64 -15.64
CA ALA A 157 9.71 -14.94 -16.23
C ALA A 157 8.73 -14.84 -17.41
N SER A 158 7.69 -14.00 -17.31
CA SER A 158 6.76 -13.78 -18.43
C SER A 158 7.40 -13.11 -19.64
N TYR A 159 8.39 -12.24 -19.42
CA TYR A 159 9.12 -11.56 -20.47
C TYR A 159 10.05 -12.53 -21.24
N PHE A 160 10.66 -13.49 -20.54
CA PHE A 160 11.54 -14.49 -21.17
C PHE A 160 10.77 -15.70 -21.75
N ALA A 161 9.51 -15.92 -21.38
CA ALA A 161 8.68 -17.02 -21.89
C ALA A 161 8.08 -16.76 -23.27
N TYR A 162 8.03 -15.51 -23.73
CA TYR A 162 7.59 -15.14 -25.08
C TYR A 162 8.71 -14.41 -25.81
N PRO A 163 9.63 -15.13 -26.49
CA PRO A 163 10.57 -14.49 -27.40
C PRO A 163 9.78 -13.92 -28.60
N HIS A 164 9.90 -12.62 -28.81
CA HIS A 164 9.46 -11.94 -30.04
C HIS A 164 10.28 -12.40 -31.24
#